data_AF-A0A075G407-F1
#
_entry.id   AF-A0A075G407-F1
#
_cell.length_a   1.000
_cell.length_b   1.000
_cell.length_c   1.000
_cell.angle_alpha   90.00
_cell.angle_beta   90.00
_cell.angle_gamma   90.00
#
_symmetry.space_group_name_H-M   'P 1'
#
loop_
_entity.id
_entity.type
_entity.pdbx_description
1 polymer ?
#
loop_
_entity_poly.entity_id
_entity_poly.type
_entity_poly.pdbx_seq_one_letter_code
_entity_poly.pdbx_strand_id
1 'polypeptide(L)' 'MNIMSMLVKSCSFCNRPIAKGSGTMLAKNDGTILWSCSSKCKKIFLF' A
#
# COMPACT_ATOMS: atom_id res chain seq x y z
N MET A 1 -5.12 20.60 17.15
CA MET A 1 -5.02 19.13 17.00
C MET A 1 -4.82 18.81 15.52
N ASN A 2 -3.57 18.78 15.04
CA ASN A 2 -3.29 18.45 13.63
C ASN A 2 -3.19 16.92 13.51
N ILE A 3 -4.22 16.30 12.93
CA ILE A 3 -4.37 14.84 12.77
C ILE A 3 -3.41 14.26 11.68
N MET A 4 -2.31 14.95 11.36
CA MET A 4 -1.30 14.52 10.37
C MET A 4 -0.44 13.32 10.84
N SER A 5 -0.93 12.51 11.78
CA SER A 5 -0.36 11.22 12.19
C SER A 5 -1.07 10.03 11.54
N MET A 6 -1.94 10.26 10.56
CA MET A 6 -2.48 9.18 9.75
C MET A 6 -1.33 8.55 8.95
N LEU A 7 -0.88 7.34 9.35
CA LEU A 7 0.03 6.48 8.58
C LEU A 7 -0.44 6.36 7.12
N VAL A 8 0.03 7.27 6.27
CA VAL A 8 -0.10 7.19 4.83
C VAL A 8 0.97 6.22 4.38
N LYS A 9 0.57 5.00 4.02
CA LYS A 9 1.51 4.03 3.45
C LYS A 9 1.74 4.38 2.00
N SER A 10 3.00 4.44 1.57
CA SER A 10 3.34 4.66 0.17
C SER A 10 3.11 3.38 -0.61
N CYS A 11 2.44 3.47 -1.76
CA CYS A 11 2.30 2.34 -2.65
C CYS A 11 3.66 1.95 -3.23
N SER A 12 4.02 0.67 -3.15
CA SER A 12 5.28 0.13 -3.64
C SER A 12 5.42 0.18 -5.17
N PHE A 13 4.34 0.53 -5.88
CA PHE A 13 4.30 0.60 -7.34
C PHE A 13 4.13 2.03 -7.86
N CYS A 14 3.07 2.70 -7.40
CA CYS A 14 2.67 4.01 -7.90
C CYS A 14 3.31 5.16 -7.11
N ASN A 15 4.02 4.86 -6.00
CA ASN A 15 4.53 5.82 -4.99
C ASN A 15 3.48 6.80 -4.46
N ARG A 16 2.20 6.57 -4.73
CA ARG A 16 1.12 7.42 -4.24
C ARG A 16 0.82 7.13 -2.78
N PRO A 17 0.40 8.16 -2.03
CA PRO A 17 -0.08 7.99 -0.67
C PRO A 17 -1.36 7.13 -0.64
N ILE A 18 -1.38 6.11 0.21
CA ILE A 18 -2.56 5.28 0.47
C ILE A 18 -3.26 5.83 1.72
N ALA A 19 -4.52 6.22 1.55
CA ALA A 19 -5.36 6.68 2.66
C ALA A 19 -5.62 5.54 3.67
N LYS A 20 -5.77 5.89 4.95
CA LYS A 20 -6.15 4.92 5.99
C LYS A 20 -7.47 4.23 5.65
N GLY A 21 -7.53 2.92 5.86
CA GLY A 21 -8.71 2.10 5.55
C GLY A 21 -8.88 1.75 4.07
N SER A 22 -7.94 2.17 3.21
CA SER A 22 -7.91 1.85 1.78
C SER A 22 -6.62 1.14 1.39
N GLY A 23 -6.66 0.46 0.24
CA GLY A 23 -5.51 -0.27 -0.31
C GLY A 23 -5.48 -1.74 0.08
N THR A 24 -4.48 -2.45 -0.46
CA THR A 24 -4.27 -3.88 -0.19
C THR A 24 -2.85 -4.09 0.31
N MET A 25 -2.71 -4.83 1.41
CA MET A 25 -1.44 -5.32 1.90
C MET A 25 -1.20 -6.73 1.36
N LEU A 26 -0.05 -6.95 0.74
CA LEU A 26 0.42 -8.26 0.32
C LEU A 26 1.66 -8.61 1.16
N ALA A 27 1.50 -9.59 2.04
CA ALA A 27 2.61 -10.15 2.82
C ALA A 27 3.18 -11.34 2.06
N LYS A 28 4.47 -11.29 1.73
CA LYS A 28 5.17 -12.40 1.10
C LYS A 28 5.77 -13.34 2.15
N ASN A 29 6.09 -14.57 1.74
CA ASN A 29 6.64 -15.59 2.63
C ASN A 29 8.06 -15.25 3.15
N ASP A 30 8.80 -14.40 2.44
CA ASP A 30 10.10 -13.85 2.85
C ASP A 30 10.00 -12.70 3.87
N GLY A 31 8.79 -12.30 4.28
CA GLY A 31 8.56 -11.22 5.24
C GLY A 31 8.42 -9.83 4.60
N THR A 32 8.60 -9.70 3.29
CA THR A 32 8.37 -8.44 2.58
C THR A 32 6.88 -8.09 2.56
N ILE A 33 6.55 -6.85 2.96
CA ILE A 33 5.20 -6.30 2.91
C ILE A 33 5.12 -5.30 1.76
N LEU A 34 4.21 -5.56 0.82
CA LEU A 34 3.92 -4.66 -0.30
C LEU A 34 2.56 -4.01 -0.12
N TRP A 35 2.52 -2.71 -0.33
CA TRP A 35 1.30 -1.92 -0.25
C TRP A 35 0.85 -1.50 -1.64
N SER A 36 -0.40 -1.77 -1.98
CA SER A 36 -1.00 -1.43 -3.27
C SER A 36 -2.10 -0.39 -3.14
N CYS A 37 -1.98 0.70 -3.91
CA CYS A 37 -2.96 1.79 -3.96
C CYS A 37 -4.27 1.40 -4.66
N SER A 38 -4.23 0.47 -5.62
CA SER A 38 -5.40 0.07 -6.41
C SER A 38 -5.24 -1.35 -6.96
N SER A 39 -6.33 -1.95 -7.42
CA SER A 39 -6.36 -3.28 -8.07
C SER A 39 -5.44 -3.35 -9.30
N LYS A 40 -5.21 -2.23 -10.01
CA LYS A 40 -4.24 -2.15 -11.11
C LYS A 40 -2.79 -2.37 -10.63
N CYS A 41 -2.41 -1.81 -9.48
CA CYS A 41 -1.07 -2.02 -8.89
C CYS A 41 -0.95 -3.41 -8.24
N LYS A 42 -2.04 -3.93 -7.66
CA LYS A 42 -2.08 -5.29 -7.10
C LYS A 42 -1.75 -6.35 -8.15
N LYS A 43 -2.35 -6.24 -9.35
CA LYS A 43 -2.15 -7.22 -10.42
C LYS A 43 -0.69 -7.33 -10.88
N ILE A 44 0.07 -6.24 -10.82
CA ILE A 44 1.48 -6.26 -11.24
C ILE A 44 2.38 -7.00 -10.24
N PHE A 45 2.00 -7.08 -8.96
CA PHE A 45 2.72 -7.89 -7.99
C PHE A 45 2.28 -9.36 -7.94
N LEU A 46 1.15 -9.70 -8.57
CA LEU A 46 0.58 -11.05 -8.55
C LEU A 46 0.92 -11.86 -9.81
N PHE A 47 1.56 -11.25 -10.80
CA PHE A 47 2.03 -11.86 -12.05
C PHE A 47 3.55 -11.87 -12.04
#